data_AF-A0A7K1L6I1-F1
#
_entry.id   AF-A0A7K1L6I1-F1
#
_cell.length_a   1.000
_cell.length_b   1.000
_cell.length_c   1.000
_cell.angle_alpha   90.00
_cell.angle_beta   90.00
_cell.angle_gamma   90.00
#
_symmetry.space_group_name_H-M   'P 1'
#
loop_
_entity.id
_entity.type
_entity.pdbx_description
1 polymer ?
#
loop_
_entity_poly.entity_id
_entity_poly.type
_entity_poly.pdbx_seq_one_letter_code
_entity_poly.pdbx_strand_id
1 'polypeptide(L)'
;MARRSAVGRGRDTAVVEETPAPGRALASSADPWDVPEPDRRRGRSGGDSRAGRWGGSGGRWWVWVGRAILWAVILVILVNGVRAPFERFTAEESATPSAPKPGKSAQFPSSAAGAFALQFASVYLNFDQKNAAAREAQLRPFLPDGADGQFGWNRVGGLQVQSVQVAGVDVRDANNATVTLLARSQDKWLRLAVPVYADTAGSLVVSARPALLPPPTKALLPQNRVQDRDTALEAELQPFLGTFFQAYASSNQSALSRFSDGTTITGLANTVTFVQVKEVVAPKGPSGERTVTATVVWQLTGGGELEQSYQLIMKKGTTWLVRDIRGTTETNGS
;
A
#
# COMPACT_ATOMS: atom_id res chain seq x y z
N MET A 1 -9.40 56.33 60.18
CA MET A 1 -9.18 55.85 61.57
C MET A 1 -8.89 54.36 61.53
N ALA A 2 -8.06 53.89 62.45
CA ALA A 2 -7.26 52.69 62.32
C ALA A 2 -7.89 51.42 62.94
N ARG A 3 -7.33 50.26 62.51
CA ARG A 3 -7.20 48.97 63.22
C ARG A 3 -8.45 48.07 63.33
N ARG A 4 -8.33 46.84 62.84
CA ARG A 4 -7.96 45.66 63.67
C ARG A 4 -7.74 44.40 62.81
N SER A 5 -6.57 43.79 63.01
CA SER A 5 -6.30 42.38 62.73
C SER A 5 -6.66 41.55 63.96
N ALA A 6 -7.12 40.31 63.76
CA ALA A 6 -6.93 39.19 64.69
C ALA A 6 -7.02 37.87 63.90
N VAL A 7 -5.95 37.05 63.89
CA VAL A 7 -5.82 35.74 64.59
C VAL A 7 -6.51 34.61 63.80
N GLY A 8 -5.97 33.41 63.58
CA GLY A 8 -4.79 32.71 64.07
C GLY A 8 -4.77 31.28 63.51
N ARG A 9 -3.61 30.63 63.65
CA ARG A 9 -3.21 29.28 63.16
C ARG A 9 -4.17 28.13 63.51
N GLY A 10 -4.08 27.05 62.71
CA GLY A 10 -3.72 25.74 63.27
C GLY A 10 -4.50 24.51 62.80
N ARG A 11 -3.87 23.75 61.89
CA ARG A 11 -3.73 22.27 61.77
C ARG A 11 -4.92 21.30 61.90
N ASP A 12 -4.98 20.45 60.87
CA ASP A 12 -5.14 18.99 60.86
C ASP A 12 -6.41 18.34 61.44
N THR A 13 -7.29 17.92 60.53
CA THR A 13 -8.20 16.75 60.61
C THR A 13 -8.48 16.33 59.16
N ALA A 14 -8.84 15.12 58.77
CA ALA A 14 -8.73 13.78 59.28
C ALA A 14 -8.98 12.87 58.06
N VAL A 15 -8.52 11.63 58.17
CA VAL A 15 -8.75 10.52 57.23
C VAL A 15 -10.26 10.36 56.95
N VAL A 16 -10.63 10.26 55.68
CA VAL A 16 -11.87 9.59 55.24
C VAL A 16 -11.49 8.49 54.25
N GLU A 17 -11.91 7.30 54.61
CA GLU A 17 -11.80 6.03 53.90
C GLU A 17 -12.95 5.92 52.89
N GLU A 18 -12.65 5.67 51.62
CA GLU A 18 -13.64 5.20 50.65
C GLU A 18 -12.97 4.33 49.57
N THR A 19 -13.53 3.16 49.32
CA THR A 19 -13.11 2.11 48.36
C THR A 19 -14.41 1.55 47.74
N PRO A 20 -14.50 1.00 46.50
CA PRO A 20 -13.83 1.27 45.21
C PRO A 20 -14.78 1.38 43.96
N ALA A 21 -14.21 1.88 42.83
CA ALA A 21 -14.45 1.56 41.39
C ALA A 21 -15.78 1.95 40.68
N PRO A 22 -15.89 1.94 39.31
CA PRO A 22 -14.90 2.09 38.22
C PRO A 22 -15.31 3.18 37.18
N GLY A 23 -14.43 3.59 36.24
CA GLY A 23 -14.88 4.53 35.19
C GLY A 23 -13.83 5.09 34.22
N ARG A 24 -13.16 4.17 33.52
CA ARG A 24 -12.38 4.30 32.28
C ARG A 24 -12.35 5.68 31.57
N ALA A 25 -11.11 6.15 31.45
CA ALA A 25 -10.56 7.20 30.59
C ALA A 25 -11.25 7.40 29.22
N LEU A 26 -11.40 8.69 28.89
CA LEU A 26 -11.47 9.20 27.52
C LEU A 26 -10.24 8.73 26.75
N ALA A 27 -10.45 7.79 25.82
CA ALA A 27 -9.42 7.36 24.89
C ALA A 27 -9.20 8.46 23.84
N SER A 28 -7.98 8.99 23.77
CA SER A 28 -7.47 9.65 22.57
C SER A 28 -7.70 8.73 21.38
N SER A 29 -8.34 9.25 20.34
CA SER A 29 -8.42 8.62 19.02
C SER A 29 -7.01 8.44 18.47
N ALA A 30 -6.51 7.21 18.49
CA ALA A 30 -5.28 6.84 17.83
C ALA A 30 -5.48 6.92 16.31
N ASP A 31 -4.63 7.71 15.65
CA ASP A 31 -4.56 7.81 14.20
C ASP A 31 -4.00 6.49 13.63
N PRO A 32 -4.67 5.81 12.68
CA PRO A 32 -4.24 4.51 12.15
C PRO A 32 -2.91 4.53 11.36
N TRP A 33 -2.18 5.64 11.35
CA TRP A 33 -0.89 5.79 10.69
C TRP A 33 0.32 5.78 11.65
N ASP A 34 0.10 5.74 12.97
CA ASP A 34 1.18 5.55 13.94
C ASP A 34 1.26 4.08 14.37
N VAL A 35 2.44 3.48 14.21
CA VAL A 35 2.75 2.11 14.67
C VAL A 35 3.39 2.20 16.06
N PRO A 36 3.04 1.35 17.04
CA PRO A 36 3.61 1.46 18.38
C PRO A 36 5.11 1.11 18.40
N GLU A 37 5.92 1.95 19.06
CA GLU A 37 7.33 1.66 19.33
C GLU A 37 7.48 0.41 20.24
N PRO A 38 8.46 -0.47 20.00
CA PRO A 38 8.71 -1.60 20.89
C PRO A 38 9.40 -1.13 22.18
N ASP A 39 8.72 -1.36 23.30
CA ASP A 39 9.20 -1.17 24.67
C ASP A 39 10.55 -1.87 24.91
N ARG A 40 11.60 -1.08 25.12
CA ARG A 40 12.89 -1.56 25.61
C ARG A 40 12.79 -1.87 27.10
N ARG A 41 12.47 -3.12 27.45
CA ARG A 41 12.53 -3.60 28.83
C ARG A 41 13.98 -3.71 29.32
N ARG A 42 14.24 -2.95 30.39
CA ARG A 42 15.41 -3.04 31.28
C ARG A 42 15.58 -4.47 31.81
N GLY A 43 16.82 -4.94 31.82
CA GLY A 43 17.20 -6.20 32.43
C GLY A 43 17.32 -6.14 33.95
N ARG A 44 17.27 -7.33 34.58
CA ARG A 44 18.02 -7.64 35.80
C ARG A 44 18.09 -9.16 36.07
N SER A 45 19.33 -9.61 36.29
CA SER A 45 19.87 -10.71 37.13
C SER A 45 19.37 -12.15 37.03
N GLY A 46 20.35 -13.05 36.80
CA GLY A 46 20.85 -13.93 37.86
C GLY A 46 20.69 -15.43 37.62
N GLY A 47 21.80 -16.19 37.70
CA GLY A 47 21.77 -17.64 37.93
C GLY A 47 22.87 -18.45 37.23
N ASP A 48 23.93 -18.74 37.98
CA ASP A 48 24.99 -19.73 37.73
C ASP A 48 24.48 -21.12 37.30
N SER A 49 25.26 -21.84 36.47
CA SER A 49 25.85 -23.15 36.80
C SER A 49 26.48 -23.86 35.59
N ARG A 50 27.53 -24.63 35.91
CA ARG A 50 28.55 -25.26 35.08
C ARG A 50 28.08 -26.51 34.30
N ALA A 51 28.82 -26.81 33.22
CA ALA A 51 29.51 -28.09 32.93
C ALA A 51 29.21 -28.76 31.56
N GLY A 52 30.27 -29.33 30.95
CA GLY A 52 30.23 -30.37 29.91
C GLY A 52 30.38 -29.85 28.48
N ARG A 53 31.57 -29.67 27.89
CA ARG A 53 32.56 -30.67 27.38
C ARG A 53 32.07 -31.46 26.14
N TRP A 54 32.74 -31.20 25.00
CA TRP A 54 33.08 -32.07 23.84
C TRP A 54 32.59 -31.68 22.43
N GLY A 55 33.59 -31.51 21.55
CA GLY A 55 33.56 -32.03 20.17
C GLY A 55 33.51 -31.00 19.06
N GLY A 56 34.53 -31.01 18.18
CA GLY A 56 34.33 -30.57 16.79
C GLY A 56 35.07 -29.32 16.32
N SER A 57 36.40 -29.32 16.45
CA SER A 57 37.25 -28.50 15.59
C SER A 57 37.20 -29.04 14.15
N GLY A 58 36.42 -28.42 13.26
CA GLY A 58 36.41 -28.76 11.84
C GLY A 58 35.13 -28.29 11.16
N GLY A 59 35.13 -27.08 10.58
CA GLY A 59 33.97 -26.62 9.80
C GLY A 59 33.90 -25.12 9.50
N ARG A 60 34.73 -24.29 10.15
CA ARG A 60 34.64 -22.82 9.97
C ARG A 60 35.30 -22.28 8.69
N TRP A 61 36.07 -23.09 7.96
CA TRP A 61 36.67 -22.68 6.67
C TRP A 61 35.69 -22.82 5.50
N TRP A 62 34.80 -23.82 5.52
CA TRP A 62 33.74 -23.99 4.52
C TRP A 62 32.72 -22.85 4.53
N VAL A 63 32.49 -22.22 5.69
CA VAL A 63 31.61 -21.04 5.79
C VAL A 63 32.25 -19.80 5.17
N TRP A 64 33.58 -19.66 5.25
CA TRP A 64 34.31 -18.57 4.61
C TRP A 64 34.39 -18.73 3.09
N VAL A 65 34.62 -19.95 2.59
CA VAL A 65 34.56 -20.25 1.15
C VAL A 65 33.14 -20.08 0.61
N GLY A 66 32.13 -20.57 1.35
CA GLY A 66 30.72 -20.39 1.00
C GLY A 66 30.29 -18.92 0.95
N ARG A 67 30.76 -18.08 1.87
CA ARG A 67 30.51 -16.63 1.84
C ARG A 67 31.26 -15.90 0.74
N ALA A 68 32.48 -16.30 0.40
CA ALA A 68 33.23 -15.72 -0.72
C ALA A 68 32.55 -16.04 -2.06
N ILE A 69 32.04 -17.27 -2.22
CA ILE A 69 31.26 -17.67 -3.39
C ILE A 69 29.90 -16.96 -3.40
N LEU A 70 29.23 -16.82 -2.25
CA LEU A 70 27.97 -16.06 -2.16
C LEU A 70 28.17 -14.59 -2.52
N TRP A 71 29.23 -13.95 -2.02
CA TRP A 71 29.58 -12.58 -2.37
C TRP A 71 29.99 -12.44 -3.83
N ALA A 72 30.71 -13.41 -4.41
CA ALA A 72 31.04 -13.43 -5.82
C ALA A 72 29.79 -13.61 -6.71
N VAL A 73 28.84 -14.46 -6.31
CA VAL A 73 27.55 -14.66 -7.00
C VAL A 73 26.68 -13.41 -6.88
N ILE A 74 26.62 -12.77 -5.70
CA ILE A 74 25.92 -11.49 -5.51
C ILE A 74 26.55 -10.40 -6.37
N LEU A 75 27.89 -10.33 -6.45
CA LEU A 75 28.61 -9.36 -7.28
C LEU A 75 28.36 -9.63 -8.77
N VAL A 76 28.34 -10.89 -9.20
CA VAL A 76 28.01 -11.29 -10.59
C VAL A 76 26.55 -10.99 -10.92
N ILE A 77 25.61 -11.16 -9.98
CA ILE A 77 24.20 -10.78 -10.18
C ILE A 77 24.04 -9.25 -10.20
N LEU A 78 24.83 -8.50 -9.43
CA LEU A 78 24.84 -7.04 -9.48
C LEU A 78 25.48 -6.49 -10.77
N VAL A 79 26.46 -7.20 -11.34
CA VAL A 79 27.16 -6.81 -12.57
C VAL A 79 26.41 -7.29 -13.83
N ASN A 80 25.76 -8.47 -13.82
CA ASN A 80 24.93 -8.96 -14.92
C ASN A 80 23.46 -8.53 -14.83
N GLY A 81 22.97 -8.11 -13.66
CA GLY A 81 21.60 -7.63 -13.44
C GLY A 81 21.30 -6.25 -14.05
N VAL A 82 22.31 -5.58 -14.64
CA VAL A 82 22.17 -4.28 -15.32
C VAL A 82 22.20 -4.45 -16.86
N ARG A 83 22.23 -5.67 -17.41
CA ARG A 83 22.24 -5.89 -18.87
C ARG A 83 21.03 -6.61 -19.48
N ALA A 84 19.94 -6.79 -18.74
CA ALA A 84 18.78 -7.57 -19.20
C ALA A 84 17.42 -6.85 -19.14
N PRO A 85 17.34 -5.55 -19.48
CA PRO A 85 16.18 -5.10 -20.24
C PRO A 85 16.50 -4.25 -21.48
N PHE A 86 17.75 -4.25 -21.97
CA PHE A 86 18.11 -3.46 -23.17
C PHE A 86 18.18 -4.23 -24.50
N GLU A 87 17.92 -5.54 -24.52
CA GLU A 87 17.91 -6.33 -25.77
C GLU A 87 16.51 -6.56 -26.35
N ARG A 88 15.45 -6.00 -25.75
CA ARG A 88 14.09 -6.03 -26.35
C ARG A 88 13.81 -4.90 -27.34
N PHE A 89 14.81 -4.09 -27.69
CA PHE A 89 14.69 -3.04 -28.72
C PHE A 89 15.50 -3.31 -29.99
N THR A 90 16.17 -4.45 -30.14
CA THR A 90 17.05 -4.72 -31.30
C THR A 90 16.81 -6.05 -32.03
N ALA A 91 15.63 -6.65 -31.88
CA ALA A 91 15.15 -7.74 -32.75
C ALA A 91 13.64 -7.55 -32.94
N GLU A 92 13.05 -7.36 -34.12
CA GLU A 92 13.49 -7.23 -35.51
C GLU A 92 12.57 -6.16 -36.14
N GLU A 93 12.99 -5.53 -37.24
CA GLU A 93 12.34 -5.68 -38.54
C GLU A 93 12.77 -4.53 -39.45
N SER A 94 13.35 -4.91 -40.59
CA SER A 94 13.66 -3.99 -41.68
C SER A 94 12.35 -3.43 -42.24
N ALA A 95 11.92 -2.26 -41.75
CA ALA A 95 10.89 -1.46 -42.37
C ALA A 95 11.51 -0.17 -42.92
N THR A 96 11.30 0.04 -44.21
CA THR A 96 11.70 1.20 -45.01
C THR A 96 11.28 2.53 -44.34
N PRO A 97 12.03 3.64 -44.49
CA PRO A 97 11.71 4.88 -43.80
C PRO A 97 10.43 5.50 -44.40
N SER A 98 9.31 5.30 -43.71
CA SER A 98 8.11 6.11 -43.95
C SER A 98 8.30 7.47 -43.28
N ALA A 99 8.20 8.53 -44.09
CA ALA A 99 8.22 9.91 -43.65
C ALA A 99 7.25 10.14 -42.47
N PRO A 100 7.62 10.98 -41.48
CA PRO A 100 6.79 11.22 -40.31
C PRO A 100 5.48 11.89 -40.75
N LYS A 101 4.36 11.20 -40.52
CA LYS A 101 3.03 11.82 -40.55
C LYS A 101 2.97 12.86 -39.42
N PRO A 102 2.51 14.09 -39.68
CA PRO A 102 2.37 15.09 -38.63
C PRO A 102 1.39 14.57 -37.57
N GLY A 103 1.92 14.38 -36.36
CA GLY A 103 1.16 13.87 -35.22
C GLY A 103 0.09 14.86 -34.78
N LYS A 104 -1.05 14.32 -34.32
CA LYS A 104 -2.13 15.02 -33.61
C LYS A 104 -1.58 16.16 -32.75
N SER A 105 -2.23 17.32 -32.81
CA SER A 105 -2.05 18.48 -31.91
C SER A 105 -1.33 18.12 -30.62
N ALA A 106 -0.10 18.64 -30.43
CA ALA A 106 0.85 18.26 -29.39
C ALA A 106 0.22 18.34 -27.99
N GLN A 107 -0.33 17.21 -27.52
CA GLN A 107 -0.76 17.05 -26.15
C GLN A 107 0.48 16.72 -25.31
N PHE A 108 0.53 17.27 -24.09
CA PHE A 108 1.63 17.00 -23.18
C PHE A 108 1.80 15.48 -22.93
N PRO A 109 3.04 14.94 -22.96
CA PRO A 109 3.28 13.51 -22.87
C PRO A 109 3.22 13.00 -21.42
N SER A 110 2.02 12.93 -20.83
CA SER A 110 1.83 12.64 -19.39
C SER A 110 2.45 11.33 -18.90
N SER A 111 2.38 10.25 -19.71
CA SER A 111 2.97 8.96 -19.32
C SER A 111 4.50 9.01 -19.26
N ALA A 112 5.13 9.62 -20.26
CA ALA A 112 6.57 9.80 -20.31
C ALA A 112 7.05 10.73 -19.18
N ALA A 113 6.34 11.84 -18.97
CA ALA A 113 6.63 12.77 -17.87
C ALA A 113 6.50 12.10 -16.49
N GLY A 114 5.49 11.24 -16.29
CA GLY A 114 5.32 10.47 -15.07
C GLY A 114 6.51 9.55 -14.78
N ALA A 115 6.93 8.78 -15.79
CA ALA A 115 8.10 7.89 -15.67
C ALA A 115 9.41 8.67 -15.46
N PHE A 116 9.61 9.76 -16.19
CA PHE A 116 10.77 10.64 -16.07
C PHE A 116 10.88 11.25 -14.67
N ALA A 117 9.79 11.81 -14.15
CA ALA A 117 9.75 12.38 -12.81
C ALA A 117 9.96 11.31 -11.71
N LEU A 118 9.47 10.08 -11.91
CA LEU A 118 9.69 8.97 -10.98
C LEU A 118 11.19 8.61 -10.90
N GLN A 119 11.89 8.54 -12.03
CA GLN A 119 13.34 8.30 -12.05
C GLN A 119 14.12 9.47 -11.44
N PHE A 120 13.76 10.71 -11.77
CA PHE A 120 14.35 11.89 -11.11
C PHE A 120 14.18 11.81 -9.59
N ALA A 121 12.97 11.53 -9.10
CA ALA A 121 12.67 11.52 -7.68
C ALA A 121 13.33 10.38 -6.92
N SER A 122 13.53 9.22 -7.54
CA SER A 122 14.28 8.13 -6.92
C SER A 122 15.73 8.53 -6.64
N VAL A 123 16.35 9.34 -7.51
CA VAL A 123 17.70 9.90 -7.25
C VAL A 123 17.63 11.10 -6.31
N TYR A 124 16.65 11.98 -6.50
CA TYR A 124 16.51 13.23 -5.74
C TYR A 124 16.25 12.98 -4.25
N LEU A 125 15.40 12.00 -3.91
CA LEU A 125 15.01 11.69 -2.54
C LEU A 125 15.96 10.71 -1.84
N ASN A 126 16.90 10.08 -2.55
CA ASN A 126 17.91 9.22 -1.95
C ASN A 126 19.26 9.95 -1.86
N PHE A 127 19.40 10.78 -0.82
CA PHE A 127 20.62 11.53 -0.54
C PHE A 127 21.46 10.83 0.54
N ASP A 128 22.77 10.78 0.32
CA ASP A 128 23.77 10.43 1.33
C ASP A 128 24.98 11.36 1.13
N GLN A 129 25.34 12.08 2.18
CA GLN A 129 26.47 13.00 2.19
C GLN A 129 27.78 12.35 1.71
N LYS A 130 28.00 11.06 1.99
CA LYS A 130 29.21 10.35 1.54
C LYS A 130 29.25 10.11 0.03
N ASN A 131 28.09 10.10 -0.61
CA ASN A 131 27.90 9.76 -2.02
C ASN A 131 27.34 10.94 -2.83
N ALA A 132 27.44 12.17 -2.32
CA ALA A 132 26.82 13.36 -2.91
C ALA A 132 27.26 13.64 -4.37
N ALA A 133 28.52 13.36 -4.71
CA ALA A 133 29.05 13.54 -6.07
C ALA A 133 28.49 12.50 -7.07
N ALA A 134 28.34 11.25 -6.64
CA ALA A 134 27.76 10.20 -7.47
C ALA A 134 26.28 10.50 -7.77
N ARG A 135 25.53 10.95 -6.75
CA ARG A 135 24.15 11.39 -6.91
C ARG A 135 24.01 12.57 -7.87
N GLU A 136 24.90 13.55 -7.80
CA GLU A 136 24.91 14.69 -8.72
C GLU A 136 25.07 14.26 -10.17
N ALA A 137 25.98 13.31 -10.45
CA ALA A 137 26.14 12.75 -11.78
C ALA A 137 24.86 12.03 -12.26
N GLN A 138 24.16 11.33 -11.36
CA GLN A 138 22.89 10.67 -11.66
C GLN A 138 21.72 11.65 -11.87
N LEU A 139 21.74 12.83 -11.23
CA LEU A 139 20.71 13.85 -11.38
C LEU A 139 20.85 14.62 -12.69
N ARG A 140 22.08 14.79 -13.19
CA ARG A 140 22.38 15.66 -14.32
C ARG A 140 21.52 15.43 -15.58
N PRO A 141 21.18 14.18 -15.99
CA PRO A 141 20.31 13.93 -17.13
C PRO A 141 18.88 14.50 -16.99
N PHE A 142 18.43 14.78 -15.77
CA PHE A 142 17.09 15.29 -15.50
C PHE A 142 17.02 16.81 -15.41
N LEU A 143 18.16 17.47 -15.32
CA LEU A 143 18.27 18.90 -15.03
C LEU A 143 18.62 19.69 -16.29
N PRO A 144 18.20 20.97 -16.38
CA PRO A 144 18.63 21.82 -17.47
C PRO A 144 20.13 22.10 -17.38
N ASP A 145 20.74 22.37 -18.53
CA ASP A 145 22.15 22.76 -18.58
C ASP A 145 22.42 23.98 -17.71
N GLY A 146 23.49 23.92 -16.91
CA GLY A 146 23.87 24.99 -15.98
C GLY A 146 23.09 24.99 -14.65
N ALA A 147 22.16 24.06 -14.41
CA ALA A 147 21.54 23.90 -13.11
C ALA A 147 22.55 23.49 -12.02
N ASP A 148 22.27 23.88 -10.76
CA ASP A 148 22.99 23.38 -9.59
C ASP A 148 22.84 21.84 -9.50
N GLY A 149 23.95 21.13 -9.50
CA GLY A 149 23.98 19.66 -9.52
C GLY A 149 23.45 18.99 -8.25
N GLN A 150 23.33 19.75 -7.15
CA GLN A 150 22.67 19.28 -5.92
C GLN A 150 21.17 19.58 -5.89
N PHE A 151 20.71 20.44 -6.81
CA PHE A 151 19.33 20.83 -7.03
C PHE A 151 18.58 21.22 -5.75
N GLY A 152 19.25 21.98 -4.87
CA GLY A 152 18.68 22.46 -3.60
C GLY A 152 19.08 21.68 -2.34
N TRP A 153 19.85 20.60 -2.45
CA TRP A 153 20.46 19.94 -1.30
C TRP A 153 21.70 20.70 -0.81
N ASN A 154 21.81 20.90 0.51
CA ASN A 154 22.96 21.57 1.13
C ASN A 154 24.19 20.65 1.32
N ARG A 155 24.15 19.43 0.74
CA ARG A 155 25.16 18.37 0.85
C ARG A 155 25.34 17.77 2.25
N VAL A 156 24.41 17.98 3.18
CA VAL A 156 24.51 17.49 4.57
C VAL A 156 23.44 16.44 4.88
N GLY A 157 23.81 15.43 5.66
CA GLY A 157 22.89 14.43 6.19
C GLY A 157 22.53 13.33 5.18
N GLY A 158 21.30 12.84 5.27
CA GLY A 158 20.81 11.76 4.44
C GLY A 158 19.28 11.70 4.38
N LEU A 159 18.77 11.20 3.26
CA LEU A 159 17.37 10.84 3.08
C LEU A 159 17.35 9.56 2.27
N GLN A 160 16.50 8.62 2.66
CA GLN A 160 16.30 7.37 1.94
C GLN A 160 14.80 7.08 1.86
N VAL A 161 14.34 6.72 0.66
CA VAL A 161 12.96 6.32 0.40
C VAL A 161 12.93 4.86 -0.03
N GLN A 162 11.96 4.12 0.52
CA GLN A 162 11.73 2.70 0.24
C GLN A 162 10.99 2.51 -1.08
N SER A 163 10.12 3.46 -1.43
CA SER A 163 9.33 3.42 -2.66
C SER A 163 9.01 4.83 -3.14
N VAL A 164 8.83 4.97 -4.46
CA VAL A 164 8.35 6.18 -5.14
C VAL A 164 7.32 5.76 -6.18
N GLN A 165 6.19 6.44 -6.22
CA GLN A 165 5.07 6.15 -7.14
C GLN A 165 4.49 7.45 -7.69
N VAL A 166 4.00 7.41 -8.93
CA VAL A 166 3.27 8.54 -9.53
C VAL A 166 1.85 8.57 -8.98
N ALA A 167 1.47 9.68 -8.37
CA ALA A 167 0.13 9.91 -7.85
C ALA A 167 -0.77 10.69 -8.81
N GLY A 168 -0.18 11.48 -9.71
CA GLY A 168 -0.93 12.22 -10.72
C GLY A 168 -0.04 13.13 -11.56
N VAL A 169 -0.56 13.55 -12.71
CA VAL A 169 0.07 14.53 -13.60
C VAL A 169 -0.94 15.65 -13.83
N ASP A 170 -0.60 16.85 -13.37
CA ASP A 170 -1.38 18.07 -13.57
C ASP A 170 -0.81 18.84 -14.76
N VAL A 171 -1.43 18.68 -15.94
CA VAL A 171 -1.00 19.31 -17.18
C VAL A 171 -1.48 20.76 -17.19
N ARG A 172 -0.52 21.69 -17.29
CA ARG A 172 -0.82 23.13 -17.37
C ARG A 172 -1.04 23.58 -18.81
N ASP A 173 -0.20 23.11 -19.72
CA ASP A 173 -0.27 23.43 -21.15
C ASP A 173 0.42 22.32 -21.98
N ALA A 174 0.64 22.55 -23.28
CA ALA A 174 1.24 21.58 -24.19
C ALA A 174 2.67 21.15 -23.81
N ASN A 175 3.39 21.99 -23.06
CA ASN A 175 4.80 21.82 -22.74
C ASN A 175 5.06 21.70 -21.23
N ASN A 176 4.13 22.09 -20.36
CA ASN A 176 4.34 22.12 -18.92
C ASN A 176 3.34 21.26 -18.15
N ALA A 177 3.86 20.48 -17.21
CA ALA A 177 3.04 19.80 -16.21
C ALA A 177 3.73 19.76 -14.85
N THR A 178 2.94 19.52 -13.81
CA THR A 178 3.44 19.16 -12.48
C THR A 178 3.13 17.69 -12.21
N VAL A 179 4.18 16.88 -12.06
CA VAL A 179 4.02 15.48 -11.67
C VAL A 179 4.04 15.38 -10.16
N THR A 180 2.98 14.84 -9.57
CA THR A 180 2.91 14.57 -8.15
C THR A 180 3.31 13.14 -7.87
N LEU A 181 4.28 12.97 -6.98
CA LEU A 181 4.84 11.68 -6.57
C LEU A 181 4.55 11.43 -5.10
N LEU A 182 4.30 10.17 -4.75
CA LEU A 182 4.25 9.68 -3.38
C LEU A 182 5.49 8.85 -3.11
N ALA A 183 6.19 9.16 -2.03
CA ALA A 183 7.35 8.41 -1.59
C ALA A 183 7.16 7.95 -0.15
N ARG A 184 7.64 6.75 0.16
CA ARG A 184 7.65 6.24 1.53
C ARG A 184 9.07 6.32 2.09
N SER A 185 9.26 7.03 3.19
CA SER A 185 10.51 7.06 3.95
C SER A 185 10.25 6.54 5.35
N GLN A 186 10.87 5.41 5.70
CA GLN A 186 10.58 4.70 6.94
C GLN A 186 9.06 4.44 7.08
N ASP A 187 8.42 5.04 8.09
CA ASP A 187 6.99 4.91 8.35
C ASP A 187 6.17 6.12 7.90
N LYS A 188 6.79 7.07 7.17
CA LYS A 188 6.13 8.31 6.74
C LYS A 188 5.96 8.37 5.23
N TRP A 189 4.80 8.89 4.82
CA TRP A 189 4.53 9.26 3.44
C TRP A 189 4.94 10.71 3.18
N LEU A 190 5.63 10.92 2.06
CA LEU A 190 6.01 12.21 1.53
C LEU A 190 5.31 12.40 0.18
N ARG A 191 4.90 13.64 -0.11
CA ARG A 191 4.42 14.03 -1.42
C ARG A 191 5.40 15.01 -2.04
N LEU A 192 5.83 14.75 -3.28
CA LEU A 192 6.76 15.60 -4.00
C LEU A 192 6.10 16.08 -5.30
N ALA A 193 6.02 17.39 -5.49
CA ALA A 193 5.60 17.99 -6.76
C ALA A 193 6.84 18.30 -7.60
N VAL A 194 6.92 17.73 -8.80
CA VAL A 194 8.04 17.87 -9.74
C VAL A 194 7.54 18.60 -10.99
N PRO A 195 7.96 19.85 -11.22
CA PRO A 195 7.68 20.56 -12.45
C PRO A 195 8.46 19.93 -13.62
N VAL A 196 7.76 19.54 -14.68
CA VAL A 196 8.34 18.92 -15.87
C VAL A 196 7.98 19.75 -17.09
N TYR A 197 8.99 20.04 -17.91
CA TYR A 197 8.85 20.64 -19.22
C TYR A 197 9.11 19.59 -20.31
N ALA A 198 8.30 19.60 -21.37
CA ALA A 198 8.44 18.80 -22.56
C ALA A 198 8.63 19.71 -23.78
N ASP A 199 9.65 19.47 -24.60
CA ASP A 199 9.79 20.18 -25.88
C ASP A 199 8.94 19.53 -26.98
N THR A 200 8.91 20.16 -28.16
CA THR A 200 8.18 19.65 -29.33
C THR A 200 8.83 18.40 -29.96
N ALA A 201 10.07 18.07 -29.61
CA ALA A 201 10.79 16.89 -30.06
C ALA A 201 10.59 15.67 -29.12
N GLY A 202 9.94 15.87 -27.97
CA GLY A 202 9.67 14.84 -26.96
C GLY A 202 10.72 14.75 -25.85
N SER A 203 11.69 15.67 -25.79
CA SER A 203 12.67 15.74 -24.70
C SER A 203 12.01 16.26 -23.42
N LEU A 204 12.46 15.76 -22.26
CA LEU A 204 11.91 16.10 -20.95
C LEU A 204 12.99 16.67 -20.04
N VAL A 205 12.63 17.65 -19.22
CA VAL A 205 13.50 18.24 -18.20
C VAL A 205 12.72 18.65 -16.97
N VAL A 206 13.34 18.57 -15.79
CA VAL A 206 12.78 19.15 -14.57
C VAL A 206 12.97 20.67 -14.61
N SER A 207 11.87 21.39 -14.83
CA SER A 207 11.91 22.82 -15.18
C SER A 207 12.10 23.74 -13.98
N ALA A 208 11.82 23.27 -12.76
CA ALA A 208 11.99 24.04 -11.53
C ALA A 208 12.23 23.13 -10.31
N ARG A 209 12.61 23.73 -9.18
CA ARG A 209 12.85 23.00 -7.94
C ARG A 209 11.58 22.27 -7.49
N PRO A 210 11.68 21.00 -7.08
CA PRO A 210 10.53 20.26 -6.62
C PRO A 210 10.12 20.73 -5.22
N ALA A 211 8.83 20.61 -4.92
CA ALA A 211 8.28 21.03 -3.64
C ALA A 211 7.81 19.81 -2.84
N LEU A 212 8.20 19.74 -1.56
CA LEU A 212 7.60 18.81 -0.61
C LEU A 212 6.23 19.35 -0.18
N LEU A 213 5.22 18.51 -0.31
CA LEU A 213 3.83 18.81 0.02
C LEU A 213 3.35 17.93 1.18
N PRO A 214 2.28 18.33 1.89
CA PRO A 214 1.64 17.48 2.88
C PRO A 214 1.21 16.12 2.27
N PRO A 215 1.29 15.02 3.04
CA PRO A 215 0.81 13.72 2.59
C PRO A 215 -0.71 13.76 2.32
N PRO A 216 -1.24 12.82 1.51
CA PRO A 216 -2.68 12.67 1.33
C PRO A 216 -3.38 12.47 2.69
N THR A 217 -4.45 13.20 2.94
CA THR A 217 -5.33 12.97 4.08
C THR A 217 -6.31 11.85 3.77
N LYS A 218 -6.67 11.07 4.78
CA LYS A 218 -7.72 10.06 4.66
C LYS A 218 -9.05 10.75 4.30
N ALA A 219 -9.72 10.25 3.26
CA ALA A 219 -11.06 10.71 2.92
C ALA A 219 -12.09 10.19 3.93
N LEU A 220 -13.09 11.02 4.23
CA LEU A 220 -14.28 10.57 4.95
C LEU A 220 -15.22 9.90 3.96
N LEU A 221 -15.64 8.67 4.27
CA LEU A 221 -16.68 8.01 3.50
C LEU A 221 -18.03 8.63 3.84
N PRO A 222 -18.91 8.88 2.85
CA PRO A 222 -20.29 9.25 3.15
C PRO A 222 -20.94 8.13 3.96
N GLN A 223 -21.70 8.50 5.00
CA GLN A 223 -22.50 7.52 5.73
C GLN A 223 -23.59 7.00 4.80
N ASN A 224 -23.54 5.71 4.47
CA ASN A 224 -24.61 5.09 3.70
C ASN A 224 -25.87 5.03 4.57
N ARG A 225 -27.01 5.41 3.99
CA ARG A 225 -28.30 5.17 4.64
C ARG A 225 -28.47 3.66 4.84
N VAL A 226 -28.91 3.26 6.02
CA VAL A 226 -29.30 1.88 6.32
C VAL A 226 -30.34 1.47 5.28
N GLN A 227 -29.97 0.57 4.37
CA GLN A 227 -30.93 0.01 3.43
C GLN A 227 -31.84 -0.96 4.18
N ASP A 228 -33.14 -0.95 3.87
CA ASP A 228 -34.08 -1.90 4.46
C ASP A 228 -33.65 -3.32 4.09
N ARG A 229 -33.23 -4.10 5.08
CA ARG A 229 -32.78 -5.49 4.89
C ARG A 229 -33.97 -6.44 4.74
N ASP A 230 -33.77 -7.45 3.92
CA ASP A 230 -34.67 -8.59 3.73
C ASP A 230 -34.06 -9.82 4.40
N THR A 231 -34.28 -9.93 5.71
CA THR A 231 -33.66 -10.97 6.55
C THR A 231 -34.11 -12.38 6.17
N ALA A 232 -35.30 -12.53 5.58
CA ALA A 232 -35.78 -13.82 5.08
C ALA A 232 -34.95 -14.28 3.88
N LEU A 233 -34.67 -13.37 2.94
CA LEU A 233 -33.80 -13.68 1.80
C LEU A 233 -32.35 -13.93 2.23
N GLU A 234 -31.83 -13.18 3.20
CA GLU A 234 -30.49 -13.39 3.75
C GLU A 234 -30.33 -14.81 4.30
N ALA A 235 -31.30 -15.27 5.10
CA ALA A 235 -31.32 -16.63 5.65
C ALA A 235 -31.46 -17.71 4.56
N GLU A 236 -32.23 -17.45 3.50
CA GLU A 236 -32.35 -18.35 2.33
C GLU A 236 -31.01 -18.47 1.59
N LEU A 237 -30.31 -17.35 1.38
CA LEU A 237 -29.10 -17.29 0.56
C LEU A 237 -27.84 -17.76 1.30
N GLN A 238 -27.76 -17.67 2.62
CA GLN A 238 -26.55 -18.01 3.36
C GLN A 238 -26.03 -19.44 3.12
N PRO A 239 -26.85 -20.52 3.24
CA PRO A 239 -26.38 -21.87 2.95
C PRO A 239 -26.09 -22.08 1.45
N PHE A 240 -26.90 -21.47 0.57
CA PHE A 240 -26.68 -21.50 -0.88
C PHE A 240 -25.29 -20.94 -1.24
N LEU A 241 -24.99 -19.74 -0.74
CA LEU A 241 -23.73 -19.06 -0.99
C LEU A 241 -22.54 -19.82 -0.39
N GLY A 242 -22.72 -20.53 0.74
CA GLY A 242 -21.68 -21.40 1.28
C GLY A 242 -21.20 -22.45 0.27
N THR A 243 -22.15 -23.17 -0.36
CA THR A 243 -21.81 -24.18 -1.38
C THR A 243 -21.26 -23.57 -2.66
N PHE A 244 -21.80 -22.43 -3.08
CA PHE A 244 -21.29 -21.68 -4.23
C PHE A 244 -19.83 -21.25 -4.01
N PHE A 245 -19.50 -20.65 -2.87
CA PHE A 245 -18.15 -20.16 -2.58
C PHE A 245 -17.14 -21.31 -2.37
N GLN A 246 -17.58 -22.48 -1.91
CA GLN A 246 -16.74 -23.69 -1.91
C GLN A 246 -16.37 -24.13 -3.35
N ALA A 247 -17.34 -24.12 -4.28
CA ALA A 247 -17.07 -24.39 -5.69
C ALA A 247 -16.23 -23.29 -6.35
N TYR A 248 -16.45 -22.03 -5.94
CA TYR A 248 -15.71 -20.86 -6.41
C TYR A 248 -14.24 -20.93 -6.01
N ALA A 249 -13.93 -21.32 -4.77
CA ALA A 249 -12.55 -21.48 -4.28
C ALA A 249 -11.74 -22.45 -5.15
N SER A 250 -12.35 -23.59 -5.50
CA SER A 250 -11.71 -24.68 -6.22
C SER A 250 -11.74 -24.56 -7.74
N SER A 251 -12.40 -23.52 -8.28
CA SER A 251 -12.74 -23.42 -9.72
C SER A 251 -13.43 -24.67 -10.27
N ASN A 252 -14.32 -25.28 -9.50
CA ASN A 252 -15.09 -26.42 -9.98
C ASN A 252 -16.17 -25.96 -10.98
N GLN A 253 -15.82 -25.91 -12.26
CA GLN A 253 -16.70 -25.37 -13.31
C GLN A 253 -18.03 -26.11 -13.42
N SER A 254 -18.03 -27.43 -13.17
CA SER A 254 -19.26 -28.25 -13.21
C SER A 254 -20.23 -27.94 -12.07
N ALA A 255 -19.70 -27.53 -10.92
CA ALA A 255 -20.52 -27.08 -9.79
C ALA A 255 -20.97 -25.63 -10.01
N LEU A 256 -20.07 -24.75 -10.46
CA LEU A 256 -20.37 -23.34 -10.74
C LEU A 256 -21.43 -23.17 -11.83
N SER A 257 -21.46 -24.02 -12.85
CA SER A 257 -22.50 -23.99 -13.89
C SER A 257 -23.91 -24.28 -13.35
N ARG A 258 -24.04 -24.98 -12.21
CA ARG A 258 -25.32 -25.26 -11.54
C ARG A 258 -25.81 -24.09 -10.71
N PHE A 259 -24.89 -23.26 -10.24
CA PHE A 259 -25.20 -22.06 -9.46
C PHE A 259 -25.40 -20.82 -10.33
N SER A 260 -25.10 -20.89 -11.63
CA SER A 260 -25.12 -19.73 -12.52
C SER A 260 -26.36 -19.69 -13.42
N ASP A 261 -26.78 -18.48 -13.79
CA ASP A 261 -27.86 -18.23 -14.76
C ASP A 261 -27.35 -18.34 -16.21
N GLY A 262 -26.60 -19.41 -16.51
CA GLY A 262 -25.97 -19.63 -17.81
C GLY A 262 -24.74 -18.76 -18.10
N THR A 263 -24.33 -17.90 -17.17
CA THR A 263 -23.08 -17.13 -17.26
C THR A 263 -21.88 -17.97 -16.83
N THR A 264 -20.75 -17.79 -17.49
CA THR A 264 -19.50 -18.46 -17.08
C THR A 264 -18.88 -17.68 -15.93
N ILE A 265 -18.87 -18.27 -14.74
CA ILE A 265 -18.19 -17.73 -13.57
C ILE A 265 -16.85 -18.45 -13.40
N THR A 266 -15.75 -17.70 -13.43
CA THR A 266 -14.40 -18.22 -13.18
C THR A 266 -14.08 -18.16 -11.69
N GLY A 267 -13.71 -19.29 -11.10
CA GLY A 267 -13.31 -19.39 -9.69
C GLY A 267 -11.86 -18.96 -9.41
N LEU A 268 -11.42 -19.19 -8.16
CA LEU A 268 -10.11 -18.78 -7.62
C LEU A 268 -8.99 -19.81 -7.81
N ALA A 269 -9.26 -20.92 -8.50
CA ALA A 269 -8.30 -21.94 -8.92
C ALA A 269 -7.44 -22.51 -7.77
N ASN A 270 -8.04 -22.73 -6.61
CA ASN A 270 -7.39 -23.22 -5.38
C ASN A 270 -6.29 -22.28 -4.83
N THR A 271 -6.33 -20.99 -5.17
CA THR A 271 -5.43 -19.98 -4.58
C THR A 271 -5.74 -19.73 -3.10
N VAL A 272 -6.98 -20.02 -2.69
CA VAL A 272 -7.48 -19.93 -1.31
C VAL A 272 -8.41 -21.09 -1.01
N THR A 273 -8.60 -21.38 0.28
CA THR A 273 -9.57 -22.39 0.76
C THR A 273 -10.79 -21.69 1.36
N PHE A 274 -11.99 -22.15 1.01
CA PHE A 274 -13.23 -21.66 1.63
C PHE A 274 -13.30 -22.06 3.11
N VAL A 275 -13.58 -21.09 3.99
CA VAL A 275 -13.88 -21.35 5.41
C VAL A 275 -15.38 -21.24 5.65
N GLN A 276 -15.96 -20.06 5.43
CA GLN A 276 -17.39 -19.81 5.66
C GLN A 276 -17.89 -18.55 4.96
N VAL A 277 -19.22 -18.44 4.82
CA VAL A 277 -19.90 -17.16 4.56
C VAL A 277 -20.27 -16.56 5.91
N LYS A 278 -19.58 -15.48 6.28
CA LYS A 278 -19.73 -14.78 7.57
C LYS A 278 -21.02 -13.98 7.63
N GLU A 279 -21.35 -13.27 6.56
CA GLU A 279 -22.56 -12.44 6.48
C GLU A 279 -23.12 -12.41 5.06
N VAL A 280 -24.45 -12.34 4.96
CA VAL A 280 -25.17 -11.98 3.74
C VAL A 280 -26.05 -10.78 4.05
N VAL A 281 -25.96 -9.73 3.24
CA VAL A 281 -26.80 -8.54 3.30
C VAL A 281 -27.60 -8.46 2.00
N ALA A 282 -28.92 -8.49 2.12
CA ALA A 282 -29.83 -8.39 0.97
C ALA A 282 -30.80 -7.22 1.17
N PRO A 283 -30.58 -6.07 0.52
CA PRO A 283 -31.55 -4.99 0.53
C PRO A 283 -32.88 -5.42 -0.09
N LYS A 284 -34.00 -4.95 0.46
CA LYS A 284 -35.34 -5.13 -0.15
C LYS A 284 -35.34 -4.59 -1.58
N GLY A 285 -35.96 -5.34 -2.47
CA GLY A 285 -35.94 -5.06 -3.90
C GLY A 285 -36.87 -5.98 -4.67
N PRO A 286 -36.88 -5.86 -6.02
CA PRO A 286 -37.77 -6.65 -6.87
C PRO A 286 -37.54 -8.16 -6.69
N SER A 287 -38.60 -8.95 -6.67
CA SER A 287 -38.53 -10.39 -6.35
C SER A 287 -37.80 -11.26 -7.40
N GLY A 288 -37.66 -10.76 -8.63
CA GLY A 288 -37.01 -11.50 -9.73
C GLY A 288 -35.48 -11.36 -9.78
N GLU A 289 -34.93 -10.28 -9.22
CA GLU A 289 -33.50 -10.00 -9.26
C GLU A 289 -33.09 -9.16 -8.05
N ARG A 290 -32.03 -9.58 -7.37
CA ARG A 290 -31.54 -8.94 -6.15
C ARG A 290 -30.04 -8.77 -6.22
N THR A 291 -29.57 -7.58 -5.90
CA THR A 291 -28.15 -7.36 -5.63
C THR A 291 -27.92 -7.60 -4.14
N VAL A 292 -27.03 -8.52 -3.81
CA VAL A 292 -26.71 -8.89 -2.43
C VAL A 292 -25.21 -8.76 -2.18
N THR A 293 -24.84 -8.50 -0.94
CA THR A 293 -23.44 -8.46 -0.50
C THR A 293 -23.18 -9.67 0.38
N ALA A 294 -22.12 -10.42 0.09
CA ALA A 294 -21.69 -11.56 0.90
C ALA A 294 -20.28 -11.35 1.41
N THR A 295 -20.08 -11.43 2.73
CA THR A 295 -18.76 -11.42 3.35
C THR A 295 -18.31 -12.85 3.59
N VAL A 296 -17.20 -13.23 2.97
CA VAL A 296 -16.67 -14.59 2.94
C VAL A 296 -15.32 -14.62 3.62
N VAL A 297 -15.07 -15.68 4.40
CA VAL A 297 -13.78 -15.93 5.03
C VAL A 297 -13.03 -16.98 4.22
N TRP A 298 -11.81 -16.62 3.82
CA TRP A 298 -10.88 -17.46 3.09
C TRP A 298 -9.68 -17.81 3.94
N GLN A 299 -9.18 -19.04 3.82
CA GLN A 299 -7.90 -19.45 4.37
C GLN A 299 -6.83 -19.34 3.28
N LEU A 300 -5.77 -18.58 3.55
CA LEU A 300 -4.63 -18.44 2.63
C LEU A 300 -3.71 -19.66 2.73
N THR A 301 -3.07 -20.04 1.63
CA THR A 301 -2.12 -21.17 1.56
C THR A 301 -0.91 -21.01 2.48
N GLY A 302 -0.51 -19.75 2.76
CA GLY A 302 0.57 -19.41 3.69
C GLY A 302 0.16 -19.31 5.16
N GLY A 303 -1.10 -19.61 5.49
CA GLY A 303 -1.69 -19.41 6.81
C GLY A 303 -2.45 -18.08 6.96
N GLY A 304 -3.32 -18.01 7.96
CA GLY A 304 -4.17 -16.85 8.25
C GLY A 304 -5.50 -16.84 7.49
N GLU A 305 -6.48 -16.15 8.05
CA GLU A 305 -7.81 -15.96 7.46
C GLU A 305 -7.96 -14.55 6.87
N LEU A 306 -8.69 -14.45 5.77
CA LEU A 306 -8.96 -13.20 5.05
C LEU A 306 -10.46 -13.04 4.85
N GLU A 307 -11.03 -11.96 5.35
CA GLU A 307 -12.42 -11.59 5.09
C GLU A 307 -12.52 -10.74 3.81
N GLN A 308 -13.38 -11.15 2.87
CA GLN A 308 -13.62 -10.43 1.62
C GLN A 308 -15.12 -10.28 1.35
N SER A 309 -15.54 -9.08 0.98
CA SER A 309 -16.93 -8.79 0.63
C SER A 309 -17.12 -8.76 -0.88
N TYR A 310 -18.06 -9.57 -1.36
CA TYR A 310 -18.45 -9.68 -2.76
C TYR A 310 -19.85 -9.11 -2.95
N GLN A 311 -20.05 -8.42 -4.06
CA GLN A 311 -21.38 -8.07 -4.55
C GLN A 311 -21.80 -9.11 -5.59
N LEU A 312 -22.97 -9.71 -5.40
CA LEU A 312 -23.54 -10.69 -6.30
C LEU A 312 -24.86 -10.18 -6.88
N ILE A 313 -25.06 -10.42 -8.16
CA ILE A 313 -26.38 -10.25 -8.77
C ILE A 313 -27.06 -11.61 -8.79
N MET A 314 -28.13 -11.74 -8.01
CA MET A 314 -28.92 -12.94 -7.85
C MET A 314 -30.18 -12.82 -8.70
N LYS A 315 -30.53 -13.87 -9.45
CA LYS A 315 -31.77 -13.95 -10.22
C LYS A 315 -32.63 -15.10 -9.73
N LYS A 316 -33.93 -14.86 -9.55
CA LYS A 316 -34.87 -15.89 -9.13
C LYS A 316 -35.39 -16.64 -10.36
N GLY A 317 -35.05 -17.92 -10.46
CA GLY A 317 -35.72 -18.90 -11.32
C GLY A 317 -36.58 -19.84 -10.48
N THR A 318 -36.41 -21.15 -10.67
CA THR A 318 -36.91 -22.16 -9.71
C THR A 318 -36.16 -22.10 -8.37
N THR A 319 -34.89 -21.73 -8.43
CA THR A 319 -34.02 -21.41 -7.30
C THR A 319 -33.30 -20.08 -7.58
N TRP A 320 -32.61 -19.54 -6.57
CA TRP A 320 -31.70 -18.43 -6.77
C TRP A 320 -30.47 -18.89 -7.55
N LEU A 321 -30.08 -18.10 -8.56
CA LEU A 321 -28.88 -18.31 -9.35
C LEU A 321 -28.02 -17.06 -9.34
N VAL A 322 -26.70 -17.24 -9.35
CA VAL A 322 -25.70 -16.18 -9.46
C VAL A 322 -25.57 -15.79 -10.93
N ARG A 323 -25.92 -14.56 -11.26
CA ARG A 323 -25.72 -14.01 -12.60
C ARG A 323 -24.34 -13.38 -12.75
N ASP A 324 -23.90 -12.66 -11.73
CA ASP A 324 -22.62 -11.92 -11.71
C ASP A 324 -22.03 -11.88 -10.30
N ILE A 325 -20.70 -11.78 -10.21
CA ILE A 325 -19.95 -11.64 -8.96
C ILE A 325 -18.77 -10.68 -9.16
N ARG A 326 -18.63 -9.73 -8.24
CA ARG A 326 -17.54 -8.74 -8.25
C ARG A 326 -17.15 -8.29 -6.85
N GLY A 327 -16.02 -7.59 -6.71
CA GLY A 327 -15.68 -6.90 -5.46
C GLY A 327 -16.72 -5.84 -5.11
N THR A 328 -17.01 -5.65 -3.83
CA THR A 328 -18.01 -4.65 -3.41
C THR A 328 -17.60 -3.23 -3.83
N THR A 329 -18.59 -2.43 -4.23
CA THR A 329 -18.46 -1.00 -4.54
C THR A 329 -19.16 -0.13 -3.51
N GLU A 330 -19.88 -0.74 -2.56
CA GLU A 330 -20.52 -0.03 -1.47
C GLU A 330 -19.46 0.35 -0.43
N THR A 331 -19.51 1.60 0.02
CA THR A 331 -18.62 2.07 1.09
C THR A 331 -18.97 1.37 2.40
N ASN A 332 -18.02 0.63 2.97
CA ASN A 332 -18.11 0.07 4.32
C ASN A 332 -17.96 1.20 5.35
N GLY A 333 -18.96 2.09 5.42
CA GLY A 333 -19.12 3.07 6.48
C GLY A 333 -19.95 2.44 7.59
N SER A 334 -19.29 1.67 8.46
CA SER A 334 -19.86 1.22 9.74
C SER A 334 -19.89 2.37 10.74
#